data_AF-G4ZNK8-F1
#
_entry.id   AF-G4ZNK8-F1
#
_cell.length_a   1.000
_cell.length_b   1.000
_cell.length_c   1.000
_cell.angle_alpha   90.00
_cell.angle_beta   90.00
_cell.angle_gamma   90.00
#
_symmetry.space_group_name_H-M   'P 1'
#
loop_
_entity.id
_entity.type
_entity.pdbx_description
1 polymer ?
#
loop_
_entity_poly.entity_id
_entity_poly.type
_entity_poly.pdbx_seq_one_letter_code
_entity_poly.pdbx_strand_id
1 'polypeptide(L)'
;MKQRQSSVFIDSTYRWVPAPFYQLEIVMLYDLISELFLPIWYVLTTGKTAQVYDRPFHNIYVGARQKIFPAHVVCDFEFAMITSVQNQFPESRIVGCLFHSKQALRRKMMKLKITEDEVDLTMREGCIDR
;
A
#
# COMPACT_ATOMS: atom_id res chain seq x y z
N MET A 1 10.00 -26.85 3.84
CA MET A 1 10.45 -25.51 3.41
C MET A 1 9.77 -24.49 4.32
N LYS A 2 10.52 -23.76 5.16
CA LYS A 2 9.94 -22.62 5.89
C LYS A 2 9.70 -21.51 4.87
N GLN A 3 8.45 -21.14 4.67
CA GLN A 3 8.10 -20.01 3.82
C GLN A 3 8.75 -18.77 4.43
N ARG A 4 9.66 -18.11 3.68
CA ARG A 4 10.15 -16.78 4.06
C ARG A 4 8.91 -15.90 4.22
N GLN A 5 8.75 -15.25 5.36
CA GLN A 5 7.68 -14.27 5.56
C GLN A 5 7.94 -13.10 4.61
N SER A 6 7.28 -13.11 3.45
CA SER A 6 7.38 -12.05 2.46
C SER A 6 6.38 -10.94 2.79
N SER A 7 6.83 -9.69 2.70
CA SER A 7 5.96 -8.52 2.82
C SER A 7 5.74 -7.92 1.43
N VAL A 8 4.47 -7.70 1.09
CA VAL A 8 4.06 -7.01 -0.14
C VAL A 8 3.64 -5.59 0.25
N PHE A 9 4.01 -4.62 -0.58
CA PHE A 9 3.69 -3.22 -0.40
C PHE A 9 2.92 -2.74 -1.63
N ILE A 10 1.88 -1.94 -1.43
CA ILE A 10 1.06 -1.41 -2.50
C ILE A 10 1.06 0.11 -2.38
N ASP A 11 1.52 0.79 -3.41
CA ASP A 11 1.57 2.25 -3.51
C ASP A 11 0.70 2.73 -4.68
N SER A 12 -0.16 3.71 -4.43
CA SER A 12 -1.08 4.25 -5.42
C SER A 12 -0.64 5.65 -5.85
N THR A 13 -0.40 5.85 -7.16
CA THR A 13 -0.06 7.16 -7.72
C THR A 13 -1.09 7.66 -8.73
N TYR A 14 -1.38 8.96 -8.68
CA TYR A 14 -2.45 9.60 -9.46
C TYR A 14 -1.93 10.55 -10.53
N ARG A 15 -0.78 11.20 -10.28
CA ARG A 15 -0.32 12.37 -11.04
C ARG A 15 0.14 12.02 -12.46
N TRP A 16 0.61 10.80 -12.68
CA TRP A 16 1.28 10.37 -13.91
C TRP A 16 0.54 9.23 -14.61
N VAL A 17 -0.79 9.29 -14.59
CA VAL A 17 -1.66 8.22 -15.08
C VAL A 17 -2.31 8.65 -16.40
N PRO A 18 -2.13 7.90 -17.49
CA PRO A 18 -2.73 8.25 -18.78
C PRO A 18 -4.23 8.03 -18.77
N ALA A 19 -4.98 8.90 -19.46
CA ALA A 19 -6.40 8.67 -19.70
C ALA A 19 -6.60 7.35 -20.49
N PRO A 20 -7.64 6.55 -20.18
CA PRO A 20 -8.78 6.85 -19.30
C PRO A 20 -8.62 6.34 -17.86
N PHE A 21 -7.41 6.02 -17.41
CA PHE A 21 -7.19 5.44 -16.08
C PHE A 21 -7.21 6.51 -14.98
N TYR A 22 -7.63 6.10 -13.79
CA TYR A 22 -7.77 6.98 -12.63
C TYR A 22 -6.53 6.96 -11.73
N GLN A 23 -5.91 5.80 -11.55
CA GLN A 23 -4.69 5.63 -10.75
C GLN A 23 -3.82 4.48 -11.27
N LEU A 24 -2.56 4.47 -10.83
CA LEU A 24 -1.61 3.38 -11.00
C LEU A 24 -1.29 2.79 -9.63
N GLU A 25 -1.59 1.51 -9.45
CA GLU A 25 -1.12 0.72 -8.31
C GLU A 25 0.23 0.09 -8.63
N ILE A 26 1.20 0.32 -7.77
CA ILE A 26 2.54 -0.27 -7.83
C ILE A 26 2.61 -1.30 -6.70
N VAL A 27 2.65 -2.57 -7.07
CA VAL A 27 2.85 -3.66 -6.12
C VAL A 27 4.33 -3.96 -6.06
N MET A 28 4.87 -3.96 -4.84
CA MET A 28 6.29 -4.13 -4.55
C MET A 28 6.51 -5.30 -3.59
N LEU A 29 7.60 -6.01 -3.79
CA LEU A 29 8.12 -6.99 -2.83
C LEU A 29 9.30 -6.38 -2.10
N TYR A 30 9.37 -6.54 -0.78
CA TYR A 30 10.61 -6.24 -0.07
C TYR A 30 11.57 -7.43 -0.16
N ASP A 31 12.71 -7.23 -0.81
CA ASP A 31 13.77 -8.24 -0.87
C ASP A 31 14.76 -8.03 0.27
N LEU A 32 14.81 -9.02 1.17
CA LEU A 32 15.69 -8.99 2.34
C LEU A 32 17.18 -9.07 2.01
N ILE A 33 17.55 -9.54 0.81
CA ILE A 33 18.96 -9.69 0.44
C ILE A 33 19.52 -8.35 -0.03
N SER A 34 18.79 -7.66 -0.91
CA SER A 34 19.19 -6.34 -1.40
C SER A 34 18.74 -5.18 -0.50
N GLU A 35 17.83 -5.44 0.44
CA GLU A 35 17.17 -4.43 1.27
C GLU A 35 16.38 -3.40 0.44
N LEU A 36 15.88 -3.82 -0.72
CA LEU A 36 15.14 -2.95 -1.66
C LEU A 36 13.68 -3.34 -1.78
N PHE A 37 12.85 -2.33 -2.04
CA PHE A 37 11.49 -2.50 -2.52
C PHE A 37 11.52 -2.67 -4.03
N LEU A 38 11.29 -3.89 -4.49
CA LEU A 38 11.30 -4.22 -5.91
C LEU A 38 9.87 -4.11 -6.46
N PRO A 39 9.58 -3.17 -7.39
CA PRO A 39 8.29 -3.13 -8.06
C PRO A 39 8.15 -4.35 -8.98
N ILE A 40 7.12 -5.14 -8.70
CA ILE A 40 6.87 -6.44 -9.34
C ILE A 40 5.66 -6.37 -10.28
N TRP A 41 4.68 -5.53 -9.97
CA TRP A 41 3.52 -5.28 -10.83
C TRP A 41 3.15 -3.80 -10.86
N TYR A 42 2.75 -3.36 -12.04
CA TYR A 42 2.17 -2.04 -12.31
C TYR A 42 0.76 -2.27 -12.84
N VAL A 43 -0.24 -1.74 -12.15
CA VAL A 43 -1.65 -1.96 -12.48
C VAL A 43 -2.35 -0.62 -12.64
N LEU A 44 -2.79 -0.32 -13.85
CA LEU A 44 -3.66 0.82 -14.11
C LEU A 44 -5.10 0.44 -13.75
N THR A 45 -5.74 1.24 -12.91
CA THR A 45 -7.14 1.05 -12.52
C THR A 45 -7.99 2.25 -12.92
N THR A 46 -9.26 2.01 -13.21
CA THR A 46 -10.22 3.04 -13.66
C THR A 46 -10.99 3.68 -12.50
N GLY A 47 -10.72 3.27 -11.26
CA GLY A 47 -11.40 3.76 -10.07
C GLY A 47 -10.91 3.06 -8.79
N LYS A 48 -11.69 3.22 -7.73
CA LYS A 48 -11.34 2.88 -6.33
C LYS A 48 -12.35 1.98 -5.62
N THR A 49 -13.12 1.21 -6.38
CA THR A 49 -14.12 0.30 -5.78
C THR A 49 -13.53 -1.10 -5.60
N ALA A 50 -14.11 -1.89 -4.70
CA ALA A 50 -13.64 -3.26 -4.48
C ALA A 50 -13.65 -4.08 -5.78
N GLN A 51 -14.71 -3.92 -6.60
CA GLN A 51 -14.82 -4.59 -7.90
C GLN A 51 -13.68 -4.23 -8.87
N VAL A 52 -13.16 -3.00 -8.78
CA VAL A 52 -12.03 -2.54 -9.60
C VAL A 52 -10.72 -3.19 -9.15
N TYR A 53 -10.55 -3.45 -7.84
CA TYR A 53 -9.34 -4.06 -7.28
C TYR A 53 -9.32 -5.59 -7.30
N ASP A 54 -10.48 -6.23 -7.21
CA ASP A 54 -10.58 -7.69 -7.11
C ASP A 54 -9.88 -8.38 -8.29
N ARG A 55 -10.08 -7.83 -9.50
CA ARG A 55 -9.52 -8.41 -10.72
C ARG A 55 -8.00 -8.25 -10.82
N PRO A 56 -7.39 -7.07 -10.58
CA PRO A 56 -5.95 -6.93 -10.44
C PRO A 56 -5.30 -7.89 -9.46
N PHE A 57 -5.81 -8.00 -8.23
CA PHE A 57 -5.19 -8.86 -7.22
C PHE A 57 -5.33 -10.34 -7.58
N HIS A 58 -6.45 -10.73 -8.18
CA HIS A 58 -6.60 -12.08 -8.75
C HIS A 58 -5.59 -12.35 -9.86
N ASN A 59 -5.40 -11.41 -10.79
CA ASN A 59 -4.43 -11.54 -11.87
C ASN A 59 -2.99 -11.64 -11.34
N ILE A 60 -2.66 -10.90 -10.28
CA ILE A 60 -1.35 -11.00 -9.60
C ILE A 60 -1.18 -12.38 -8.98
N TYR A 61 -2.18 -12.89 -8.26
CA TYR A 61 -2.14 -14.21 -7.65
C TYR A 61 -1.92 -15.33 -8.69
N VAL A 62 -2.68 -15.28 -9.78
CA VAL A 62 -2.56 -16.23 -10.90
C VAL A 62 -1.23 -16.05 -11.64
N GLY A 63 -0.82 -14.82 -11.93
CA GLY A 63 0.44 -14.48 -12.60
C GLY A 63 1.68 -14.90 -11.80
N ALA A 64 1.59 -14.83 -10.48
CA ALA A 64 2.58 -15.37 -9.54
C ALA A 64 2.56 -16.91 -9.45
N ARG A 65 1.70 -17.59 -10.24
CA ARG A 65 1.49 -19.04 -10.23
C ARG A 65 1.17 -19.59 -8.85
N GLN A 66 0.44 -18.81 -8.04
CA GLN A 66 0.08 -19.19 -6.67
C GLN A 66 1.32 -19.51 -5.80
N LYS A 67 2.41 -18.77 -6.00
CA LYS A 67 3.66 -18.92 -5.22
C LYS A 67 3.91 -17.77 -4.25
N ILE A 68 3.07 -16.76 -4.26
CA ILE A 68 3.15 -15.60 -3.37
C ILE A 68 2.04 -15.70 -2.34
N PHE A 69 2.45 -15.86 -1.08
CA PHE A 69 1.58 -15.84 0.08
C PHE A 69 2.22 -14.87 1.07
N PRO A 70 1.88 -13.58 1.00
CA PRO A 70 2.50 -12.59 1.85
C PRO A 70 2.12 -12.84 3.30
N ALA A 71 3.08 -12.74 4.22
CA ALA A 71 2.77 -12.69 5.64
C ALA A 71 2.10 -11.35 5.98
N HIS A 72 2.56 -10.28 5.34
CA HIS A 72 2.05 -8.93 5.50
C HIS A 72 1.76 -8.29 4.15
N VAL A 73 0.64 -7.58 4.04
CA VAL A 73 0.41 -6.64 2.95
C VAL A 73 0.28 -5.25 3.55
N VAL A 74 1.17 -4.36 3.14
CA VAL A 74 1.18 -2.95 3.53
C VAL A 74 0.52 -2.14 2.43
N CYS A 75 -0.55 -1.44 2.76
CA CYS A 75 -1.27 -0.62 1.78
C CYS A 75 -1.91 0.61 2.43
N ASP A 76 -2.51 1.46 1.60
CA ASP A 76 -3.25 2.62 2.05
C ASP A 76 -4.53 2.25 2.80
N PHE A 77 -5.06 3.21 3.56
CA PHE A 77 -6.26 3.04 4.39
C PHE A 77 -7.56 3.06 3.57
N GLU A 78 -7.51 2.66 2.31
CA GLU A 78 -8.69 2.61 1.45
C GLU A 78 -9.44 1.31 1.69
N PHE A 79 -10.68 1.43 2.18
CA PHE A 79 -11.50 0.27 2.57
C PHE A 79 -11.69 -0.74 1.42
N ALA A 80 -11.88 -0.26 0.20
CA ALA A 80 -12.04 -1.09 -0.99
C ALA A 80 -10.79 -1.92 -1.28
N MET A 81 -9.60 -1.30 -1.20
CA MET A 81 -8.32 -1.97 -1.40
C MET A 81 -8.06 -3.00 -0.29
N ILE A 82 -8.25 -2.61 0.97
CA ILE A 82 -8.10 -3.51 2.13
C ILE A 82 -8.98 -4.74 1.98
N THR A 83 -10.26 -4.54 1.66
CA THR A 83 -11.23 -5.64 1.48
C THR A 83 -10.79 -6.58 0.35
N SER A 84 -10.39 -6.02 -0.78
CA SER A 84 -9.98 -6.80 -1.95
C SER A 84 -8.70 -7.62 -1.70
N VAL A 85 -7.70 -7.00 -1.06
CA VAL A 85 -6.47 -7.71 -0.65
C VAL A 85 -6.78 -8.81 0.34
N GLN A 86 -7.60 -8.54 1.37
CA GLN A 86 -7.97 -9.53 2.39
C GLN A 86 -8.74 -10.72 1.79
N ASN A 87 -9.61 -10.47 0.80
CA ASN A 87 -10.31 -11.53 0.09
C ASN A 87 -9.35 -12.41 -0.73
N GLN A 88 -8.37 -11.79 -1.39
CA GLN A 88 -7.41 -12.51 -2.24
C GLN A 88 -6.32 -13.23 -1.43
N PHE A 89 -5.91 -12.68 -0.29
CA PHE A 89 -4.87 -13.21 0.58
C PHE A 89 -5.39 -13.28 2.04
N PRO A 90 -6.30 -14.22 2.34
CA PRO A 90 -7.00 -14.27 3.63
C PRO A 90 -6.08 -14.53 4.83
N GLU A 91 -4.93 -15.16 4.60
CA GLU A 91 -3.93 -15.46 5.63
C GLU A 91 -2.96 -14.29 5.88
N SER A 92 -2.94 -13.28 5.00
CA SER A 92 -2.07 -12.13 5.16
C SER A 92 -2.59 -11.18 6.23
N ARG A 93 -1.70 -10.66 7.06
CA ARG A 93 -2.00 -9.53 7.93
C ARG A 93 -1.94 -8.23 7.13
N ILE A 94 -3.05 -7.51 7.07
CA ILE A 94 -3.07 -6.16 6.50
C ILE A 94 -2.45 -5.17 7.50
N VAL A 95 -1.55 -4.33 7.01
CA VAL A 95 -0.88 -3.28 7.77
C VAL A 95 -1.08 -1.96 7.04
N GLY A 96 -1.51 -0.93 7.76
CA GLY A 96 -1.64 0.39 7.17
C GLY A 96 -0.27 1.03 6.89
N CYS A 97 -0.13 1.68 5.75
CA CYS A 97 1.09 2.37 5.37
C CYS A 97 1.36 3.60 6.27
N LEU A 98 2.39 3.51 7.11
CA LEU A 98 2.77 4.59 8.04
C LEU A 98 3.07 5.91 7.30
N PHE A 99 3.76 5.85 6.17
CA PHE A 99 4.09 7.02 5.37
C PHE A 99 2.83 7.80 4.95
N HIS A 100 1.82 7.09 4.44
CA HIS A 100 0.55 7.71 4.06
C HIS A 100 -0.28 8.15 5.27
N SER A 101 -0.23 7.45 6.41
CA SER A 101 -0.79 7.94 7.67
C SER A 101 -0.17 9.26 8.10
N LYS A 102 1.16 9.34 8.13
CA LYS A 102 1.90 10.56 8.51
C LYS A 102 1.54 11.72 7.59
N GLN A 103 1.50 11.50 6.28
CA GLN A 103 1.05 12.51 5.33
C GLN A 103 -0.40 12.99 5.60
N ALA A 104 -1.33 12.06 5.85
CA ALA A 104 -2.73 12.39 6.14
C ALA A 104 -2.86 13.21 7.43
N LEU A 105 -2.14 12.80 8.49
CA LEU A 105 -2.06 13.52 9.76
C LEU A 105 -1.47 14.93 9.56
N ARG A 106 -0.35 15.06 8.83
CA ARG A 106 0.24 16.36 8.50
C ARG A 106 -0.78 17.28 7.83
N ARG A 107 -1.43 16.83 6.76
CA ARG A 107 -2.47 17.62 6.07
C ARG A 107 -3.61 18.03 7.00
N LYS A 108 -4.04 17.14 7.88
CA LYS A 108 -5.10 17.43 8.86
C LYS A 108 -4.67 18.49 9.87
N MET A 109 -3.45 18.39 10.42
CA MET A 109 -2.93 19.37 11.37
C MET A 109 -2.77 20.75 10.73
N MET A 110 -2.25 20.82 9.50
CA MET A 110 -2.18 22.09 8.74
C MET A 110 -3.57 22.70 8.55
N LYS A 111 -4.59 21.90 8.23
CA LYS A 111 -5.98 22.37 8.12
C LYS A 111 -6.55 22.88 9.45
N LEU A 112 -6.10 22.31 10.56
CA LEU A 112 -6.46 22.75 11.92
C LEU A 112 -5.64 23.96 12.40
N LYS A 113 -4.73 24.49 11.57
CA LYS A 113 -3.87 25.63 11.87
C LYS A 113 -2.93 25.40 13.08
N ILE A 114 -2.54 24.14 13.31
CA ILE A 114 -1.40 23.83 14.19
C ILE A 114 -0.14 24.43 13.56
N THR A 115 0.78 24.94 14.38
CA THR A 115 1.99 25.59 13.88
C THR A 115 2.88 24.62 13.12
N GLU A 116 3.66 25.11 12.15
CA GLU A 116 4.58 24.25 11.39
C GLU A 116 5.61 23.58 12.29
N ASP A 117 6.11 24.28 13.31
CA ASP A 117 7.05 23.73 14.30
C ASP A 117 6.46 22.54 15.08
N GLU A 118 5.21 22.65 15.54
CA GLU A 118 4.50 21.56 16.23
C GLU A 118 4.22 20.38 15.30
N VAL A 119 3.85 20.66 14.05
CA VAL A 119 3.65 19.63 13.02
C VAL A 119 4.94 18.89 12.74
N ASP A 120 6.05 19.61 12.55
CA ASP A 120 7.35 19.02 12.26
C ASP A 120 7.89 18.23 13.45
N LEU A 121 7.69 18.72 14.69
CA LEU A 121 7.99 17.96 15.90
C LEU A 121 7.20 16.64 15.94
N THR A 122 5.90 16.69 15.64
CA THR A 122 5.02 15.51 15.64
C THR A 122 5.41 14.48 14.58
N MET A 123 5.95 14.92 13.44
CA MET A 123 6.34 14.03 12.33
C MET A 123 7.68 13.31 12.54
N ARG A 124 8.46 13.69 13.57
CA ARG A 124 9.72 13.02 13.92
C ARG A 124 9.50 11.55 14.26
N GLU A 125 10.57 10.78 14.08
CA GLU A 125 10.60 9.36 14.44
C GLU A 125 10.35 9.17 15.94
N GLY A 126 9.50 8.20 16.27
CA GLY A 126 9.13 7.84 17.64
C GLY A 126 8.11 8.76 18.30
N CYS A 127 7.51 9.70 17.58
CA CYS A 127 6.46 10.59 18.11
C CYS A 127 5.05 10.03 17.89
N ILE A 128 4.79 9.48 16.71
CA ILE A 128 3.47 8.96 16.29
C ILE A 128 3.52 7.51 15.77
N ASP A 129 4.70 6.89 15.86
CA ASP A 129 5.07 5.61 15.25
C ASP A 129 5.84 4.70 16.22
N ARG A 130 5.52 4.78 17.54
CA ARG A 130 6.01 3.84 18.55
C ARG A 130 5.23 2.54 18.59
#